data_AF-A0A916UIY1-F1
#
_entry.id   AF-A0A916UIY1-F1
#
_cell.length_a   1.000
_cell.length_b   1.000
_cell.length_c   1.000
_cell.angle_alpha   90.00
_cell.angle_beta   90.00
_cell.angle_gamma   90.00
#
_symmetry.space_group_name_H-M   'P 1'
#
loop_
_entity.id
_entity.type
_entity.pdbx_description
1 polymer ?
#
loop_
_entity_poly.entity_id
_entity_poly.type
_entity_poly.pdbx_seq_one_letter_code
_entity_poly.pdbx_strand_id
1 'polypeptide(L)'
;MKNLTVRILLNEASGINLNLRHTLVDTLEEREIGEVWDECIGEKYMEVNVYVKPSKRIEKEIKAILESLGLLEGSELIYTDIP
;
A
#
# COMPACT_ATOMS: atom_id res chain seq x y z
N MET A 1 8.02 15.97 -0.41
CA MET A 1 7.16 14.77 -0.45
C MET A 1 8.03 13.57 -0.15
N LYS A 2 7.44 12.44 0.26
CA LYS A 2 8.17 11.17 0.40
C LYS A 2 7.45 10.09 -0.38
N ASN A 3 8.21 9.10 -0.84
CA ASN A 3 7.62 7.88 -1.34
C ASN A 3 7.29 7.00 -0.13
N LEU A 4 6.07 6.48 -0.11
CA LEU A 4 5.66 5.43 0.81
C LEU A 4 5.43 4.16 -0.01
N THR A 5 6.27 3.16 0.25
CA THR A 5 6.06 1.81 -0.26
C THR A 5 5.24 1.04 0.77
N VAL A 6 4.04 0.62 0.36
CA VAL A 6 3.21 -0.35 1.09
C VAL A 6 3.53 -1.72 0.51
N ARG A 7 4.34 -2.50 1.24
CA ARG A 7 4.68 -3.88 0.86
C ARG A 7 3.78 -4.84 1.62
N ILE A 8 3.17 -5.79 0.93
CA ILE A 8 2.31 -6.82 1.55
C ILE A 8 2.84 -8.19 1.15
N LEU A 9 3.07 -9.06 2.13
CA LEU A 9 3.46 -10.44 1.91
C LEU A 9 2.28 -11.27 1.41
N LEU A 10 2.50 -12.02 0.34
CA LEU A 10 1.49 -12.84 -0.31
C LEU A 10 1.62 -14.29 0.15
N ASN A 11 0.55 -14.86 0.69
CA ASN A 11 0.46 -16.29 0.98
C ASN A 11 -0.23 -17.00 -0.20
N GLU A 12 0.57 -17.55 -1.12
CA GLU A 12 0.28 -18.57 -2.15
C GLU A 12 -0.99 -18.52 -3.05
N ALA A 13 -1.82 -17.48 -3.05
CA ALA A 13 -3.02 -17.40 -3.91
C ALA A 13 -2.96 -16.26 -4.96
N SER A 14 -2.31 -16.50 -6.09
CA SER A 14 -2.02 -15.50 -7.15
C SER A 14 -3.23 -14.75 -7.72
N GLY A 15 -4.42 -15.36 -7.80
CA GLY A 15 -5.64 -14.69 -8.30
C GLY A 15 -6.28 -13.71 -7.31
N ILE A 16 -6.15 -13.96 -6.01
CA ILE A 16 -6.66 -13.07 -4.95
C ILE A 16 -5.79 -11.81 -4.87
N ASN A 17 -4.49 -11.97 -5.15
CA ASN A 17 -3.49 -10.90 -5.02
C ASN A 17 -3.70 -9.75 -6.01
N LEU A 18 -4.22 -10.02 -7.22
CA LEU A 18 -4.53 -9.00 -8.22
C LEU A 18 -5.71 -8.11 -7.81
N ASN A 19 -6.81 -8.72 -7.38
CA ASN A 19 -7.99 -7.97 -6.91
C ASN A 19 -7.65 -7.15 -5.66
N LEU A 20 -6.83 -7.71 -4.78
CA LEU A 20 -6.38 -7.06 -3.56
C LEU A 20 -5.51 -5.83 -3.85
N ARG A 21 -4.61 -5.91 -4.84
CA ARG A 21 -3.85 -4.77 -5.34
C ARG A 21 -4.76 -3.66 -5.84
N HIS A 22 -5.68 -3.97 -6.76
CA HIS A 22 -6.61 -2.98 -7.29
C HIS A 22 -7.42 -2.33 -6.17
N THR A 23 -7.95 -3.13 -5.24
CA THR A 23 -8.72 -2.62 -4.10
C THR A 23 -7.88 -1.68 -3.24
N LEU A 24 -6.62 -2.01 -2.97
CA LEU A 24 -5.73 -1.18 -2.18
C LEU A 24 -5.44 0.16 -2.88
N VAL A 25 -5.13 0.12 -4.18
CA VAL A 25 -4.85 1.31 -5.00
C VAL A 25 -6.07 2.22 -5.05
N ASP A 26 -7.23 1.67 -5.43
CA ASP A 26 -8.49 2.41 -5.49
C ASP A 26 -8.81 3.05 -4.13
N THR A 27 -8.64 2.31 -3.03
CA THR A 27 -8.92 2.83 -1.68
C THR A 27 -7.95 3.95 -1.27
N LEU A 28 -6.68 3.87 -1.68
CA LEU A 28 -5.67 4.90 -1.38
C LEU A 28 -5.97 6.19 -2.14
N GLU A 29 -6.37 6.09 -3.41
CA GLU A 29 -6.75 7.22 -4.25
C GLU A 29 -8.08 7.84 -3.83
N GLU A 30 -9.12 7.03 -3.59
CA GLU A 30 -10.44 7.48 -3.14
C GLU A 30 -10.39 8.23 -1.81
N ARG A 31 -9.45 7.86 -0.93
CA ARG A 31 -9.25 8.51 0.38
C ARG A 31 -8.26 9.67 0.33
N GLU A 32 -7.80 10.06 -0.84
CA GLU A 32 -6.86 11.17 -1.05
C GLU A 32 -5.59 11.04 -0.19
N ILE A 33 -5.13 9.81 0.06
CA ILE A 33 -3.95 9.52 0.89
C ILE A 33 -2.69 10.04 0.20
N GLY A 34 -2.65 9.92 -1.12
CA GLY A 34 -1.57 10.34 -1.98
C GLY A 34 -1.80 9.89 -3.42
N GLU A 35 -0.79 10.10 -4.25
CA GLU A 35 -0.79 9.70 -5.66
C GLU A 35 -0.04 8.38 -5.80
N VAL A 36 -0.72 7.34 -6.28
CA VAL A 36 -0.08 6.07 -6.60
C VAL A 36 0.68 6.24 -7.91
N TRP A 37 1.98 5.94 -7.91
CA TRP A 37 2.82 6.12 -9.11
C TRP A 37 3.44 4.83 -9.63
N ASP A 38 3.46 3.78 -8.82
CA ASP A 38 3.93 2.46 -9.22
C ASP A 38 3.29 1.36 -8.37
N GLU A 39 3.02 0.23 -9.00
CA GLU A 39 2.46 -0.96 -8.36
C GLU A 39 3.10 -2.23 -8.95
N CYS A 40 3.53 -3.15 -8.08
CA CYS A 40 4.19 -4.37 -8.50
C CYS A 40 3.66 -5.58 -7.74
N ILE A 41 3.58 -6.73 -8.41
CA ILE A 41 3.28 -8.02 -7.81
C ILE A 41 4.46 -8.94 -8.12
N GLY A 42 5.24 -9.27 -7.09
CA GLY A 42 6.25 -10.31 -7.12
C GLY A 42 5.67 -11.67 -6.71
N GLU A 43 6.53 -12.69 -6.68
CA GLU A 43 6.12 -14.06 -6.31
C GLU A 43 5.63 -14.19 -4.86
N LYS A 44 6.18 -13.39 -3.95
CA LYS A 44 5.94 -13.49 -2.49
C LYS A 44 5.44 -12.21 -1.85
N TYR A 45 5.38 -11.13 -2.62
CA TYR A 45 4.99 -9.83 -2.12
C TYR A 45 4.33 -9.02 -3.22
N MET A 46 3.50 -8.07 -2.82
CA MET A 46 3.07 -6.96 -3.65
C MET A 46 3.56 -5.66 -3.05
N GLU A 47 3.78 -4.67 -3.90
CA GLU A 47 4.20 -3.33 -3.50
C GLU A 47 3.31 -2.30 -4.18
N VAL A 48 2.88 -1.31 -3.41
CA VAL A 48 2.23 -0.11 -3.92
C VAL A 48 3.04 1.08 -3.46
N ASN A 49 3.54 1.87 -4.41
CA ASN A 49 4.32 3.05 -4.16
C ASN A 49 3.45 4.30 -4.31
N VAL A 50 3.40 5.08 -3.23
CA VAL A 50 2.52 6.24 -3.11
C VAL A 50 3.33 7.47 -2.76
N TYR A 51 3.17 8.53 -3.54
CA TYR A 51 3.67 9.84 -3.17
C TYR A 51 2.77 10.46 -2.13
N VAL A 52 3.30 10.59 -0.91
CA VAL A 52 2.56 11.12 0.24
C VAL A 52 3.32 12.28 0.88
N LYS A 53 2.58 13.12 1.60
CA LYS A 53 3.15 14.04 2.58
C LYS A 53 3.09 13.37 3.96
N PRO A 54 4.22 12.90 4.53
CA PRO A 54 4.21 12.16 5.78
C PRO A 54 3.54 12.95 6.89
N SER A 55 2.55 12.35 7.53
CA SER A 55 1.89 12.89 8.72
C SER A 55 1.33 11.75 9.56
N LYS A 56 1.15 12.00 10.86
CA LYS A 56 0.50 11.03 11.77
C LYS A 56 -0.91 10.64 11.31
N ARG A 57 -1.61 11.56 10.63
CA ARG A 57 -2.92 11.30 10.05
C ARG A 57 -2.81 10.25 8.94
N ILE A 58 -1.97 10.50 7.94
CA ILE A 58 -1.76 9.61 6.80
C ILE A 58 -1.35 8.20 7.27
N GLU A 59 -0.40 8.12 8.20
CA GLU A 59 0.03 6.82 8.74
C GLU A 59 -1.12 6.05 9.40
N LYS A 60 -1.97 6.75 10.16
CA LYS A 60 -3.16 6.14 10.79
C LYS A 60 -4.18 5.70 9.76
N GLU A 61 -4.44 6.49 8.72
CA GLU A 61 -5.39 6.14 7.67
C GLU A 61 -4.93 4.93 6.88
N ILE A 62 -3.64 4.86 6.52
CA ILE A 62 -3.07 3.71 5.80
C ILE A 62 -3.15 2.44 6.64
N LYS A 63 -2.81 2.52 7.93
CA LYS A 63 -2.98 1.39 8.85
C LYS A 63 -4.44 0.95 8.93
N ALA A 64 -5.40 1.88 8.97
CA ALA A 64 -6.82 1.54 8.98
C ALA A 64 -7.29 0.91 7.66
N ILE A 65 -6.78 1.35 6.51
CA ILE A 65 -7.05 0.73 5.21
C ILE A 65 -6.53 -0.71 5.21
N LEU A 66 -5.27 -0.91 5.60
CA LEU A 66 -4.66 -2.24 5.68
C LEU A 66 -5.38 -3.15 6.66
N GLU A 67 -5.82 -2.62 7.81
CA GLU A 67 -6.63 -3.36 8.77
C GLU A 67 -7.98 -3.76 8.19
N SER A 68 -8.67 -2.85 7.49
CA SER A 68 -9.97 -3.13 6.87
C SER A 68 -9.91 -4.20 5.77
N LEU A 69 -8.74 -4.32 5.11
CA LEU A 69 -8.47 -5.33 4.10
C LEU A 69 -7.92 -6.64 4.69
N GLY A 70 -7.67 -6.70 6.01
CA GLY A 70 -7.07 -7.85 6.68
C GLY A 70 -5.59 -8.07 6.36
N LEU A 71 -4.88 -7.01 5.97
CA LEU A 71 -3.51 -7.03 5.48
C LEU A 71 -2.48 -6.47 6.46
N LEU A 72 -2.93 -5.85 7.55
CA LEU A 72 -2.06 -5.11 8.47
C LEU A 72 -0.89 -5.97 8.99
N GLU A 73 -1.16 -7.20 9.43
CA GLU A 73 -0.12 -8.09 9.99
C GLU A 73 0.91 -8.57 8.95
N GLY A 74 0.53 -8.61 7.67
CA GLY A 74 1.41 -9.00 6.57
C GLY A 74 2.03 -7.82 5.81
N SER A 75 1.90 -6.60 6.35
CA SER A 75 2.27 -5.38 5.64
C SER A 75 3.45 -4.64 6.28
N GLU A 76 4.28 -4.05 5.45
CA GLU A 76 5.39 -3.17 5.82
C GLU A 76 5.20 -1.81 5.16
N LEU A 77 5.39 -0.74 5.95
CA LEU A 77 5.35 0.64 5.48
C LEU A 77 6.77 1.21 5.45
N ILE A 78 7.29 1.46 4.24
CA ILE A 78 8.66 1.92 4.03
C ILE A 78 8.62 3.34 3.46
N TYR A 79 9.19 4.31 4.18
CA TYR A 79 9.30 5.68 3.71
C TYR A 79 10.69 5.94 3.11
N THR A 80 10.74 6.35 1.86
CA THR A 80 11.98 6.76 1.18
C THR A 80 11.89 8.21 0.69
N ASP A 81 13.04 8.88 0.65
CA ASP A 81 13.13 10.22 0.07
C ASP A 81 13.06 10.11 -1.46
N ILE A 82 12.31 11.02 -2.08
CA ILE A 82 12.20 11.10 -3.55
C ILE A 82 13.39 11.95 -4.03
N PRO A 83 14.17 11.47 -5.02
CA PRO A 83 15.29 12.24 -5.59
C PRO A 83 14.85 13.55 -6.25
#